data_AF-A0A9P8F0N5-F1
#
_entry.id   AF-A0A9P8F0N5-F1
#
_cell.length_a   1.000
_cell.length_b   1.000
_cell.length_c   1.000
_cell.angle_alpha   90.00
_cell.angle_beta   90.00
_cell.angle_gamma   90.00
#
_symmetry.space_group_name_H-M   'P 1'
#
loop_
_entity.id
_entity.type
_entity.pdbx_description
1 polymer ?
#
loop_
_entity_poly.entity_id
_entity_poly.type
_entity_poly.pdbx_seq_one_letter_code
_entity_poly.pdbx_strand_id
1 'polypeptide(L)'
;AAKELFAAGPKPDEPKSDVVEPDADEETTLFAIYLHDPIHSLSFSSLSQSFPAQWAQWLDASSPNPEDPDTLPDSIREIVESGGIDPREWVSEWIQDTLNLAIGVVAQRYVAKRMGVGEGGIGKGKARQRAEETDAAGEAARAI
;
A
#
# COMPACT_ATOMS: atom_id res chain seq x y z
N ALA A 1 -5.59 -18.72 -9.22
CA ALA A 1 -4.52 -18.70 -8.20
C ALA A 1 -5.04 -18.17 -6.86
N ALA A 2 -5.37 -16.88 -6.70
CA ALA A 2 -5.83 -16.34 -5.40
C ALA A 2 -7.16 -16.96 -4.89
N LYS A 3 -8.10 -17.25 -5.79
CA LYS A 3 -9.42 -17.82 -5.43
C LYS A 3 -9.35 -19.26 -4.88
N GLU A 4 -8.24 -19.96 -5.07
CA GLU A 4 -8.01 -21.31 -4.51
C GLU A 4 -7.25 -21.28 -3.18
N LEU A 5 -6.66 -20.14 -2.81
CA LEU A 5 -6.05 -19.95 -1.49
C LEU A 5 -7.09 -19.71 -0.38
N PHE A 6 -8.29 -19.27 -0.75
CA PHE A 6 -9.37 -18.97 0.17
C PHE A 6 -10.57 -19.87 -0.15
N ALA A 7 -10.63 -21.04 0.50
CA ALA A 7 -11.80 -21.89 0.45
C ALA A 7 -12.96 -21.19 1.18
N ALA A 8 -14.06 -20.92 0.47
CA ALA A 8 -15.29 -20.48 1.12
C ALA A 8 -15.78 -21.59 2.07
N GLY A 9 -15.97 -21.25 3.35
CA GLY A 9 -16.57 -22.15 4.32
C GLY A 9 -18.00 -22.54 3.93
N PRO A 10 -18.59 -23.57 4.58
CA PRO A 10 -19.99 -23.93 4.34
C PRO A 10 -20.88 -22.70 4.59
N LYS A 11 -21.73 -22.34 3.64
CA LYS A 11 -22.71 -21.27 3.80
C LYS A 11 -23.78 -21.73 4.81
N PRO A 12 -23.87 -21.16 6.02
CA PRO A 12 -25.07 -21.31 6.83
C PRO A 12 -26.23 -20.55 6.15
N ASP A 13 -27.48 -20.96 6.42
CA ASP A 13 -28.67 -20.25 5.95
C ASP A 13 -28.55 -18.75 6.29
N GLU A 14 -28.55 -17.90 5.27
CA GLU A 14 -28.31 -16.46 5.40
C GLU A 14 -29.47 -15.81 6.19
N PRO A 15 -29.25 -15.33 7.44
CA PRO A 15 -30.10 -14.26 7.95
C PRO A 15 -29.93 -13.05 7.02
N LYS A 16 -30.99 -12.25 6.80
CA LYS A 16 -30.90 -11.00 6.05
C LYS A 16 -29.75 -10.16 6.62
N SER A 17 -28.63 -10.14 5.89
CA SER A 17 -27.47 -9.33 6.21
C SER A 17 -27.82 -7.89 5.86
N ASP A 18 -27.76 -6.99 6.84
CA ASP A 18 -27.81 -5.53 6.61
C ASP A 18 -26.51 -5.01 5.96
N VAL A 19 -25.54 -5.89 5.69
CA VAL A 19 -24.32 -5.54 4.98
C VAL A 19 -24.63 -5.42 3.50
N VAL A 20 -24.70 -4.18 3.01
CA VAL A 20 -24.73 -3.87 1.58
C VAL A 20 -23.45 -4.41 0.96
N GLU A 21 -23.59 -5.35 0.02
CA GLU A 21 -22.45 -5.78 -0.78
C GLU A 21 -22.02 -4.62 -1.70
N PRO A 22 -20.71 -4.32 -1.78
CA PRO A 22 -20.22 -3.26 -2.66
C PRO A 22 -20.54 -3.63 -4.11
N ASP A 23 -21.09 -2.68 -4.86
CA ASP A 23 -21.44 -2.89 -6.26
C ASP A 23 -20.16 -3.09 -7.08
N ALA A 24 -20.18 -4.06 -7.99
CA ALA A 24 -19.01 -4.37 -8.83
C ALA A 24 -18.65 -3.22 -9.79
N ASP A 25 -19.61 -2.31 -10.03
CA ASP A 25 -19.46 -1.12 -10.87
C ASP A 25 -19.09 0.15 -10.09
N GLU A 26 -18.82 0.05 -8.79
CA GLU A 26 -18.48 1.21 -7.95
C GLU A 26 -17.14 1.82 -8.36
N GLU A 27 -17.12 3.14 -8.61
CA GLU A 27 -15.90 3.86 -8.99
C GLU A 27 -14.89 3.84 -7.84
N THR A 28 -13.62 3.56 -8.15
CA THR A 28 -12.55 3.45 -7.15
C THR A 28 -11.43 4.44 -7.40
N THR A 29 -10.76 4.85 -6.33
CA THR A 29 -9.58 5.70 -6.33
C THR A 29 -8.40 4.96 -5.69
N LEU A 30 -7.18 5.25 -6.13
CA LEU A 30 -5.94 4.74 -5.51
C LEU A 30 -4.83 5.78 -5.60
N PHE A 31 -3.81 5.63 -4.77
CA PHE A 31 -2.61 6.45 -4.82
C PHE A 31 -1.46 5.71 -5.53
N ALA A 32 -0.78 6.43 -6.42
CA ALA A 32 0.50 6.00 -6.98
C ALA A 32 1.65 6.68 -6.23
N ILE A 33 2.52 5.88 -5.62
CA ILE A 33 3.65 6.35 -4.83
C ILE A 33 4.92 6.14 -5.65
N TYR A 34 5.72 7.20 -5.82
CA TYR A 34 7.01 7.16 -6.50
C TYR A 34 8.09 7.83 -5.65
N LEU A 35 9.18 7.09 -5.40
CA LEU A 35 10.37 7.61 -4.75
C LEU A 35 11.51 7.61 -5.78
N HIS A 36 12.14 8.77 -5.93
CA HIS A 36 13.33 8.93 -6.77
C HIS A 36 14.47 9.55 -5.96
N ASP A 37 15.60 8.86 -5.90
CA ASP A 37 16.85 9.31 -5.32
C ASP A 37 17.89 9.51 -6.44
N PRO A 38 18.15 10.76 -6.87
CA PRO A 38 19.10 11.05 -7.94
C PRO A 38 20.56 10.88 -7.50
N ILE A 39 20.86 10.96 -6.21
CA ILE A 39 22.23 10.84 -5.69
C ILE A 39 22.72 9.40 -5.85
N HIS A 40 21.83 8.44 -5.57
CA HIS A 40 22.14 7.02 -5.65
C HIS A 40 21.56 6.33 -6.88
N SER A 41 20.93 7.09 -7.79
CA SER A 41 20.27 6.57 -8.99
C SER A 41 19.28 5.43 -8.69
N LEU A 42 18.52 5.58 -7.61
CA LEU A 42 17.51 4.61 -7.20
C LEU A 42 16.11 5.16 -7.45
N SER A 43 15.22 4.30 -7.94
CA SER A 43 13.81 4.62 -8.09
C SER A 43 12.94 3.44 -7.67
N PHE A 44 11.86 3.74 -6.96
CA PHE A 44 10.92 2.76 -6.46
C PHE A 44 9.50 3.27 -6.63
N SER A 45 8.57 2.37 -6.94
CA SER A 45 7.15 2.67 -7.02
C SER A 45 6.31 1.62 -6.31
N SER A 46 5.14 2.06 -5.84
CA SER A 46 4.07 1.21 -5.32
C SER A 46 2.72 1.82 -5.65
N LEU A 47 1.68 0.99 -5.70
CA LEU A 47 0.29 1.43 -5.68
C LEU A 47 -0.28 1.15 -4.30
N SER A 48 -1.18 2.02 -3.82
CA SER A 48 -1.97 1.73 -2.64
C SER A 48 -3.06 0.71 -2.95
N GLN A 49 -3.71 0.17 -1.90
CA GLN A 49 -5.01 -0.46 -2.08
C GLN A 49 -5.99 0.58 -2.64
N SER A 50 -6.86 0.16 -3.55
CA SER A 50 -7.95 0.99 -4.04
C SER A 50 -9.05 1.10 -3.00
N PHE A 51 -9.71 2.25 -2.94
CA PHE A 51 -10.84 2.55 -2.06
C PHE A 51 -11.98 3.19 -2.86
N PRO A 52 -13.23 3.17 -2.36
CA PRO A 52 -14.36 3.79 -3.05
C PRO A 52 -14.10 5.27 -3.34
N ALA A 53 -14.39 5.74 -4.55
CA ALA A 53 -14.20 7.15 -4.93
C ALA A 53 -15.04 8.09 -4.05
N GLN A 54 -16.18 7.61 -3.55
CA GLN A 54 -17.02 8.35 -2.62
C GLN A 54 -16.27 8.74 -1.33
N TRP A 55 -15.30 7.94 -0.87
CA TRP A 55 -14.51 8.28 0.32
C TRP A 55 -13.62 9.51 0.07
N ALA A 56 -13.04 9.65 -1.13
CA ALA A 56 -12.31 10.85 -1.50
C ALA A 56 -13.24 12.08 -1.52
N GLN A 57 -14.42 11.93 -2.12
CA GLN A 57 -15.42 13.00 -2.20
C GLN A 57 -15.89 13.46 -0.81
N TRP A 58 -16.04 12.52 0.13
CA TRP A 58 -16.36 12.85 1.52
C TRP A 58 -15.24 13.64 2.20
N LEU A 59 -13.98 13.25 2.01
CA LEU A 59 -12.85 14.01 2.59
C LEU A 59 -12.69 15.40 1.98
N ASP A 60 -13.01 15.56 0.69
CA ASP A 60 -12.97 16.85 0.00
C ASP A 60 -14.16 17.76 0.36
N ALA A 61 -15.21 17.21 0.97
CA ALA A 61 -16.38 17.97 1.37
C ALA A 61 -16.04 18.98 2.47
N SER A 62 -16.61 20.19 2.35
CA SER A 62 -16.41 21.25 3.33
C SER A 62 -16.81 20.82 4.75
N SER A 63 -16.13 21.36 5.76
CA SER A 63 -16.51 21.13 7.16
C SER A 63 -17.96 21.59 7.39
N PRO A 64 -18.72 20.94 8.29
CA PRO A 64 -20.09 21.34 8.57
C PRO A 64 -20.10 22.80 9.03
N ASN A 65 -20.79 23.67 8.31
CA ASN A 65 -21.04 25.03 8.77
C ASN A 65 -22.34 25.02 9.59
N PRO A 66 -22.32 25.38 10.89
CA PRO A 66 -23.54 25.45 11.69
C PRO A 66 -24.58 26.45 11.14
N GLU A 67 -24.14 27.44 10.38
CA GLU A 67 -25.01 28.45 9.75
C GLU A 67 -25.52 28.02 8.36
N ASP A 68 -24.92 26.98 7.76
CA ASP A 68 -25.28 26.47 6.44
C ASP A 68 -25.13 24.93 6.39
N PRO A 69 -26.13 24.18 6.89
CA PRO A 69 -26.12 22.71 6.88
C PRO A 69 -26.23 22.10 5.47
N ASP A 70 -26.47 22.92 4.44
CA ASP A 70 -26.55 22.45 3.04
C ASP A 70 -25.17 22.24 2.41
N THR A 71 -24.07 22.56 3.13
CA THR A 71 -22.70 22.37 2.61
C THR A 71 -22.22 20.91 2.62
N LEU A 72 -22.94 20.00 3.29
CA LEU A 72 -22.58 18.59 3.35
C LEU A 72 -23.22 17.79 2.20
N PRO A 73 -22.49 16.86 1.58
CA PRO A 73 -23.06 15.92 0.61
C PRO A 73 -24.24 15.14 1.18
N ASP A 74 -25.26 14.89 0.36
CA ASP A 74 -26.48 14.20 0.77
C ASP A 74 -26.21 12.84 1.43
N SER A 75 -25.23 12.08 0.93
CA SER A 75 -24.84 10.79 1.51
C SER A 75 -24.30 10.91 2.93
N ILE A 76 -23.58 12.00 3.27
CA ILE A 76 -23.11 12.24 4.64
C ILE A 76 -24.31 12.61 5.53
N ARG A 77 -25.20 13.47 5.02
CA ARG A 77 -26.39 13.91 5.74
C ARG A 77 -27.30 12.72 6.10
N GLU A 78 -27.58 11.85 5.14
CA GLU A 78 -28.41 10.65 5.34
C GLU A 78 -27.84 9.73 6.43
N ILE A 79 -26.52 9.48 6.41
CA ILE A 79 -25.84 8.67 7.43
C ILE A 79 -26.02 9.31 8.82
N VAL A 80 -25.81 10.62 8.94
CA VAL A 80 -25.92 11.33 10.24
C VAL A 80 -27.38 11.40 10.72
N GLU A 81 -28.33 11.68 9.83
CA GLU A 81 -29.77 11.76 10.14
C GLU A 81 -30.34 10.41 10.57
N SER A 82 -29.80 9.31 10.06
CA SER A 82 -30.13 7.95 10.52
C SER A 82 -29.53 7.60 11.90
N GLY A 83 -28.82 8.54 12.54
CA GLY A 83 -28.15 8.35 13.83
C GLY A 83 -26.72 7.81 13.72
N GLY A 84 -26.17 7.75 12.50
CA GLY A 84 -24.79 7.35 12.24
C GLY A 84 -23.76 8.43 12.56
N ILE A 85 -22.49 8.03 12.56
CA ILE A 85 -21.33 8.92 12.75
C ILE A 85 -20.91 9.47 11.38
N ASP A 86 -20.43 10.72 11.34
CA ASP A 86 -19.89 11.33 10.12
C ASP A 86 -18.80 10.43 9.51
N PRO A 87 -18.95 9.98 8.26
CA PRO A 87 -18.05 8.99 7.70
C PRO A 87 -16.61 9.48 7.54
N ARG A 88 -16.38 10.79 7.51
CA ARG A 88 -15.03 11.37 7.41
C ARG A 88 -14.15 11.00 8.60
N GLU A 89 -14.75 10.79 9.77
CA GLU A 89 -14.01 10.44 10.99
C GLU A 89 -13.25 9.12 10.81
N TRP A 90 -13.91 8.07 10.30
CA TRP A 90 -13.28 6.78 10.09
C TRP A 90 -12.58 6.67 8.72
N VAL A 91 -13.11 7.31 7.68
CA VAL A 91 -12.48 7.30 6.34
C VAL A 91 -11.09 7.91 6.36
N SER A 92 -10.89 8.98 7.13
CA SER A 92 -9.58 9.64 7.24
C SER A 92 -8.51 8.71 7.80
N GLU A 93 -8.84 7.93 8.84
CA GLU A 93 -7.96 6.92 9.43
C GLU A 93 -7.62 5.82 8.42
N TRP A 94 -8.63 5.28 7.73
CA TRP A 94 -8.42 4.26 6.71
C TRP A 94 -7.51 4.71 5.57
N ILE A 95 -7.70 5.95 5.08
CA ILE A 95 -6.87 6.51 4.02
C ILE A 95 -5.44 6.78 4.52
N GLN A 96 -5.28 7.24 5.76
CA GLN A 96 -3.98 7.41 6.39
C GLN A 96 -3.22 6.09 6.47
N ASP A 97 -3.86 5.01 6.91
CA ASP A 97 -3.23 3.69 7.01
C ASP A 97 -2.89 3.10 5.64
N THR A 98 -3.76 3.32 4.66
CA THR A 98 -3.52 2.94 3.26
C THR A 98 -2.27 3.61 2.70
N LEU A 99 -2.10 4.92 2.96
CA LEU A 99 -0.90 5.67 2.57
C LEU A 99 0.34 5.20 3.33
N ASN A 100 0.24 5.03 4.65
CA ASN A 100 1.33 4.55 5.49
C ASN A 100 1.88 3.21 5.00
N LEU A 101 1.00 2.27 4.65
CA LEU A 101 1.39 0.98 4.10
C LEU A 101 2.09 1.14 2.75
N ALA A 102 1.48 1.87 1.81
CA ALA A 102 2.01 2.00 0.45
C ALA A 102 3.37 2.75 0.43
N ILE A 103 3.52 3.79 1.25
CA ILE A 103 4.78 4.51 1.45
C ILE A 103 5.79 3.61 2.16
N GLY A 104 5.36 2.88 3.20
CA GLY A 104 6.20 1.95 3.95
C GLY A 104 6.85 0.89 3.07
N VAL A 105 6.11 0.34 2.11
CA VAL A 105 6.65 -0.61 1.11
C VAL A 105 7.80 0.01 0.30
N VAL A 106 7.61 1.24 -0.18
CA VAL A 106 8.64 1.95 -0.96
C VAL A 106 9.86 2.27 -0.09
N ALA A 107 9.64 2.74 1.14
CA ALA A 107 10.70 3.07 2.09
C ALA A 107 11.52 1.82 2.47
N GLN A 108 10.87 0.70 2.76
CA GLN A 108 11.55 -0.57 3.08
C GLN A 108 12.42 -1.05 1.91
N ARG A 109 11.90 -0.99 0.67
CA ARG A 109 12.67 -1.37 -0.52
C ARG A 109 13.87 -0.46 -0.74
N TYR A 110 13.70 0.85 -0.54
CA TYR A 110 14.78 1.81 -0.61
C TYR A 110 15.88 1.50 0.42
N VAL A 111 15.52 1.32 1.69
CA VAL A 111 16.49 1.00 2.75
C VAL A 111 17.16 -0.35 2.47
N ALA A 112 16.40 -1.38 2.12
CA ALA A 112 16.95 -2.70 1.81
C ALA A 112 18.01 -2.62 0.70
N LYS A 113 17.71 -1.90 -0.38
CA LYS A 113 18.66 -1.69 -1.48
C LYS A 113 19.90 -0.91 -1.04
N ARG A 114 19.73 0.17 -0.29
CA ARG A 114 20.82 1.01 0.24
C ARG A 114 21.73 0.24 1.22
N MET A 115 21.15 -0.70 1.96
CA MET A 115 21.86 -1.53 2.94
C MET A 115 22.36 -2.86 2.35
N GLY A 116 22.19 -3.12 1.05
CA GLY A 116 22.61 -4.36 0.39
C GLY A 116 21.84 -5.61 0.85
N VAL A 117 20.68 -5.44 1.51
CA VAL A 117 19.83 -6.53 1.98
C VAL A 117 19.17 -7.20 0.77
N GLY A 118 19.46 -8.49 0.57
CA GLY A 118 18.88 -9.29 -0.51
C GLY A 118 19.68 -9.34 -1.82
N GLU A 119 20.77 -8.57 -1.98
CA GLU A 119 21.62 -8.61 -3.19
C GLU A 119 22.53 -9.85 -3.26
N GLY A 120 22.69 -10.53 -2.13
CA GLY A 120 23.32 -11.83 -2.04
C GLY A 120 23.22 -12.36 -0.63
N GLY A 121 22.67 -13.56 -0.47
CA GLY A 121 22.75 -14.27 0.80
C GLY A 121 24.20 -14.34 1.30
N ILE A 122 24.37 -14.69 2.57
CA ILE A 122 25.63 -14.84 3.33
C ILE A 122 26.80 -15.51 2.55
N GLY A 123 26.55 -16.15 1.40
CA GLY A 123 27.54 -16.74 0.49
C GLY A 123 28.03 -15.93 -0.73
N LYS A 124 27.37 -14.85 -1.19
CA LYS A 124 27.89 -14.13 -2.40
C LYS A 124 29.14 -13.30 -2.11
N GLY A 125 29.26 -12.75 -0.90
CA GLY A 125 30.52 -12.13 -0.43
C GLY A 125 31.66 -13.15 -0.42
N LYS A 126 31.41 -14.37 0.06
CA LYS A 126 32.38 -15.49 0.01
C LYS A 126 32.68 -15.94 -1.42
N ALA A 127 31.71 -15.92 -2.33
CA ALA A 127 31.94 -16.29 -3.73
C ALA A 127 32.80 -15.27 -4.47
N ARG A 128 32.61 -13.98 -4.22
CA ARG A 128 33.45 -12.91 -4.77
C ARG A 128 34.86 -12.94 -4.18
N GLN A 129 34.98 -13.12 -2.86
CA GLN A 129 36.26 -13.25 -2.17
C GLN A 129 37.04 -14.49 -2.65
N ARG A 130 36.36 -15.62 -2.88
CA ARG A 130 36.98 -16.84 -3.44
C ARG A 130 37.42 -16.67 -4.89
N ALA A 131 36.67 -15.92 -5.70
CA ALA A 131 37.05 -15.60 -7.07
C ALA A 131 38.30 -14.70 -7.11
N GLU A 132 38.34 -13.68 -6.26
CA GLU A 132 39.48 -12.76 -6.11
C GLU A 132 40.74 -13.51 -5.59
N GLU A 133 40.59 -14.47 -4.66
CA GLU A 133 41.68 -15.34 -4.20
C GLU A 133 42.20 -16.28 -5.29
N THR A 134 41.33 -16.83 -6.13
CA THR A 134 41.74 -17.69 -7.25
C THR A 134 42.46 -16.92 -8.35
N ASP A 135 42.04 -15.69 -8.64
CA ASP A 135 42.69 -14.84 -9.64
C ASP A 135 44.06 -14.35 -9.14
N ALA A 136 44.17 -13.98 -7.86
CA ALA A 136 45.46 -13.61 -7.22
C ALA A 136 46.46 -14.79 -7.18
N ALA A 137 45.98 -16.01 -6.94
CA ALA A 137 46.81 -17.21 -6.98
C ALA A 137 47.32 -17.53 -8.40
N GLY A 138 46.52 -17.24 -9.43
CA GLY A 138 46.90 -17.39 -10.84
C GLY A 138 47.96 -16.40 -11.30
N GLU A 139 47.94 -15.17 -10.78
CA GLU A 139 48.95 -14.14 -11.06
C GLU A 139 50.28 -14.43 -10.34
N ALA A 140 50.24 -14.88 -9.09
CA ALA A 140 51.43 -15.27 -8.32
C ALA A 140 52.19 -16.46 -8.95
N ALA A 141 51.48 -17.38 -9.60
CA ALA A 141 52.08 -18.54 -10.28
C ALA A 141 52.79 -18.18 -11.61
N ARG A 142 52.56 -17.00 -12.18
CA ARG A 142 53.22 -16.53 -13.41
C ARG A 142 54.48 -15.69 -13.16
N ALA A 143 54.80 -15.40 -11.90
CA ALA A 143 55.92 -14.55 -11.50
C ALA A 143 57.19 -15.34 -11.08
N ILE A 144 57.22 -16.66 -11.32
CA ILE A 144 58.35 -17.58 -11.03
C ILE A 144 58.84 -18.25 -12.30
#